data_AF-A0AAV4P439-F1
#
_entry.id   AF-A0AAV4P439-F1
#
_cell.length_a   1.000
_cell.length_b   1.000
_cell.length_c   1.000
_cell.angle_alpha   90.00
_cell.angle_beta   90.00
_cell.angle_gamma   90.00
#
_symmetry.space_group_name_H-M   'P 1'
#
loop_
_entity.id
_entity.type
_entity.pdbx_description
1 polymer ?
#
loop_
_entity_poly.entity_id
_entity_poly.type
_entity_poly.pdbx_seq_one_letter_code
_entity_poly.pdbx_strand_id
1 'polypeptide(L)'
;MAPSVATANQTNLYFELVCLLTTLTPSLLESLDSADRGTPNSEGEGLGYYAKINKNILKSSEIAIPRGRVKRYSCFGDEELQQLKDKRDRLRRKAEITGRISDVTNWRKHAPIFKESIILSKRSCFGNFISKINFQRDSLKTYKFLSCLKNQTPQTAKRLFSINRKIISSDAKVAGYFLKYFYGSKSKGAYARKMSRVLKRQHELLGTDPKTFRRM
;
A
#
# COMPACT_ATOMS: atom_id res chain seq x y z
N MET A 1 -19.46 18.60 29.95
CA MET A 1 -18.22 18.13 29.29
C MET A 1 -18.44 18.13 27.79
N ALA A 2 -17.87 19.10 27.08
CA ALA A 2 -18.06 19.29 25.64
C ALA A 2 -17.05 18.45 24.82
N PRO A 3 -17.45 17.87 23.67
CA PRO A 3 -16.53 17.14 22.81
C PRO A 3 -15.64 18.09 21.98
N SER A 4 -14.37 17.69 21.89
CA SER A 4 -13.26 18.34 21.19
C SER A 4 -13.49 18.51 19.68
N VAL A 5 -13.27 19.73 19.19
CA VAL A 5 -13.48 20.22 17.80
C VAL A 5 -12.28 19.91 16.87
N ALA A 6 -11.36 19.03 17.27
CA ALA A 6 -10.05 18.91 16.60
C ALA A 6 -9.99 18.04 15.33
N THR A 7 -11.09 17.48 14.83
CA THR A 7 -11.04 16.53 13.69
C THR A 7 -11.49 17.10 12.33
N ALA A 8 -11.89 18.37 12.25
CA ALA A 8 -12.40 18.96 11.00
C ALA A 8 -11.32 19.49 10.04
N ASN A 9 -10.06 19.66 10.47
CA ASN A 9 -9.05 20.39 9.70
C ASN A 9 -8.05 19.53 8.89
N GLN A 10 -8.12 18.19 8.94
CA GLN A 10 -7.18 17.33 8.19
C GLN A 10 -7.65 16.99 6.76
N THR A 11 -8.95 17.05 6.46
CA THR A 11 -9.46 16.72 5.13
C THR A 11 -9.33 17.88 4.12
N ASN A 12 -9.24 19.13 4.60
CA ASN A 12 -9.09 20.30 3.72
C ASN A 12 -7.67 20.44 3.14
N LEU A 13 -6.63 20.01 3.87
CA LEU A 13 -5.24 20.10 3.39
C LEU A 13 -4.95 19.20 2.18
N TYR A 14 -5.60 18.04 2.09
CA TYR A 14 -5.44 17.15 0.94
C TYR A 14 -6.13 17.68 -0.33
N PHE A 15 -7.23 18.41 -0.18
CA PHE A 15 -7.95 18.98 -1.32
C PHE A 15 -7.19 20.18 -1.90
N GLU A 16 -6.62 21.05 -1.05
CA GLU A 16 -5.80 22.17 -1.51
C GLU A 16 -4.47 21.73 -2.14
N LEU A 17 -3.82 20.68 -1.62
CA LEU A 17 -2.60 20.11 -2.23
C LEU A 17 -2.85 19.50 -3.62
N VAL A 18 -4.00 18.87 -3.83
CA VAL A 18 -4.38 18.30 -5.14
C VAL A 18 -4.74 19.40 -6.15
N CYS A 19 -5.37 20.50 -5.70
CA CYS A 19 -5.63 21.66 -6.54
C CYS A 19 -4.35 22.44 -6.90
N LEU A 20 -3.39 22.57 -5.99
CA LEU A 20 -2.08 23.18 -6.28
C LEU A 20 -1.25 22.35 -7.28
N LEU A 21 -1.34 21.01 -7.22
CA LEU A 21 -0.62 20.12 -8.14
C LEU A 21 -1.19 20.13 -9.57
N THR A 22 -2.47 20.46 -9.77
CA THR A 22 -3.10 20.51 -11.10
C THR A 22 -2.97 21.87 -11.79
N THR A 23 -2.74 22.96 -11.04
CA THR A 23 -2.53 24.30 -11.63
C THR A 23 -1.06 24.62 -11.94
N LEU A 24 -0.10 23.84 -11.44
CA LEU A 24 1.35 24.10 -11.57
C LEU A 24 2.03 23.42 -12.78
N THR A 25 1.29 22.79 -13.68
CA THR A 25 1.87 21.92 -14.73
C THR A 25 1.81 22.39 -16.19
N PRO A 26 1.09 23.46 -16.61
CA PRO A 26 1.19 23.89 -18.01
C PRO A 26 2.52 24.59 -18.34
N SER A 27 3.03 25.46 -17.46
CA SER A 27 4.20 26.30 -17.76
C SER A 27 5.55 25.58 -17.69
N LEU A 28 5.65 24.47 -16.92
CA LEU A 28 6.86 23.64 -16.90
C LEU A 28 6.94 22.65 -18.06
N LEU A 29 5.79 22.32 -18.68
CA LEU A 29 5.74 21.40 -19.82
C LEU A 29 6.13 22.10 -21.13
N GLU A 30 5.84 23.39 -21.30
CA GLU A 30 6.27 24.17 -22.48
C GLU A 30 7.79 24.41 -22.54
N SER A 31 8.48 24.39 -21.39
CA SER A 31 9.94 24.45 -21.33
C SER A 31 10.66 23.12 -21.71
N LEU A 32 9.91 22.04 -21.98
CA LEU A 32 10.49 20.75 -22.39
C LEU A 32 10.46 20.50 -23.90
N ASP A 33 9.58 21.17 -24.67
CA ASP A 33 9.42 20.93 -26.11
C ASP A 33 10.27 21.85 -27.01
N SER A 34 10.94 22.86 -26.44
CA SER A 34 11.70 23.86 -27.21
C SER A 34 13.20 23.59 -27.35
N ALA A 35 13.72 22.49 -26.80
CA ALA A 35 15.16 22.23 -26.79
C ALA A 35 15.53 20.75 -27.02
N ASP A 36 15.03 20.11 -28.09
CA ASP A 36 15.79 19.00 -28.70
C ASP A 36 15.25 18.61 -30.10
N ARG A 37 15.73 19.31 -31.14
CA ARG A 37 15.79 18.76 -32.50
C ARG A 37 17.25 18.70 -32.98
N GLY A 38 18.18 18.44 -32.07
CA GLY A 38 19.55 18.12 -32.40
C GLY A 38 19.68 16.62 -32.66
N THR A 39 20.11 16.25 -33.85
CA THR A 39 20.48 14.87 -34.18
C THR A 39 21.63 14.40 -33.28
N PRO A 40 21.52 13.24 -32.60
CA PRO A 40 22.54 12.78 -31.68
C PRO A 40 23.70 12.16 -32.45
N ASN A 41 24.76 12.94 -32.67
CA ASN A 41 26.06 12.47 -33.12
C ASN A 41 27.06 12.59 -31.95
N SER A 42 27.07 11.62 -31.04
CA SER A 42 28.27 11.15 -30.31
C SER A 42 27.87 10.16 -29.21
N GLU A 43 28.54 9.01 -29.17
CA GLU A 43 28.25 7.89 -28.25
C GLU A 43 28.59 8.16 -26.77
N GLY A 44 28.87 9.42 -26.40
CA GLY A 44 29.24 9.83 -25.04
C GLY A 44 28.12 10.50 -24.22
N GLU A 45 27.04 10.97 -24.85
CA GLU A 45 26.04 11.81 -24.16
C GLU A 45 24.88 11.02 -23.52
N GLY A 46 24.70 9.75 -23.91
CA GLY A 46 23.61 8.91 -23.40
C GLY A 46 23.66 8.66 -21.88
N LEU A 47 24.86 8.62 -21.28
CA LEU A 47 25.05 8.45 -19.84
C LEU A 47 24.52 9.64 -19.03
N GLY A 48 24.59 10.86 -19.57
CA GLY A 48 24.10 12.08 -18.91
C GLY A 48 22.56 12.11 -18.82
N TYR A 49 21.89 11.60 -19.85
CA TYR A 49 20.43 11.56 -19.91
C TYR A 49 19.83 10.61 -18.87
N TYR A 50 20.35 9.39 -18.76
CA TYR A 50 19.91 8.42 -17.74
C TYR A 50 20.22 8.90 -16.32
N ALA A 51 21.34 9.58 -16.10
CA ALA A 51 21.66 10.18 -14.81
C ALA A 51 20.63 11.25 -14.39
N LYS A 52 20.16 12.06 -15.34
CA LYS A 52 19.14 13.10 -15.12
C LYS A 52 17.77 12.49 -14.80
N ILE A 53 17.36 11.43 -15.51
CA ILE A 53 16.13 10.68 -15.23
C ILE A 53 16.19 10.06 -13.83
N ASN A 54 17.28 9.37 -13.50
CA ASN A 54 17.45 8.72 -12.20
C ASN A 54 17.40 9.73 -11.04
N LYS A 55 17.99 10.92 -11.21
CA LYS A 55 17.91 12.01 -10.24
C LYS A 55 16.48 12.51 -10.02
N ASN A 56 15.69 12.62 -11.09
CA ASN A 56 14.30 13.04 -11.00
C ASN A 56 13.40 11.97 -10.35
N ILE A 57 13.60 10.69 -10.70
CA ILE A 57 12.89 9.57 -10.07
C ILE A 57 13.18 9.54 -8.57
N LEU A 58 14.45 9.69 -8.17
CA LEU A 58 14.84 9.74 -6.76
C LEU A 58 14.17 10.91 -6.03
N LYS A 59 14.20 12.12 -6.60
CA LYS A 59 13.59 13.32 -6.01
C LYS A 59 12.07 13.15 -5.83
N SER A 60 11.38 12.63 -6.85
CA SER A 60 9.94 12.34 -6.76
C SER A 60 9.64 11.25 -5.73
N SER A 61 10.48 10.22 -5.65
CA SER A 61 10.33 9.14 -4.66
C SER A 61 10.50 9.65 -3.22
N GLU A 62 11.38 10.62 -2.99
CA GLU A 62 11.62 11.22 -1.68
C GLU A 62 10.44 12.09 -1.19
N ILE A 63 9.74 12.73 -2.13
CA ILE A 63 8.55 13.55 -1.84
C ILE A 63 7.32 12.66 -1.65
N ALA A 64 7.10 11.71 -2.56
CA ALA A 64 5.87 10.94 -2.64
C ALA A 64 5.81 9.75 -1.69
N ILE A 65 6.95 9.13 -1.38
CA ILE A 65 7.00 8.03 -0.42
C ILE A 65 7.31 8.66 0.93
N PRO A 66 6.33 8.80 1.85
CA PRO A 66 6.62 9.23 3.20
C PRO A 66 7.61 8.21 3.78
N ARG A 67 8.90 8.57 3.83
CA ARG A 67 9.92 7.81 4.54
C ARG A 67 9.60 7.97 6.01
N GLY A 68 8.63 7.19 6.49
CA GLY A 68 8.27 7.07 7.89
C GLY A 68 9.46 6.53 8.65
N ARG A 69 10.49 7.34 8.90
CA ARG A 69 11.37 7.14 10.04
C ARG A 69 10.45 7.31 11.22
N VAL A 70 9.96 6.19 11.74
CA VAL A 70 9.29 6.17 13.03
C VAL A 70 10.35 6.54 14.06
N LYS A 71 10.55 7.84 14.25
CA LYS A 71 11.49 8.38 15.23
C LYS A 71 11.04 7.83 16.59
N ARG A 72 11.96 7.17 17.31
CA ARG A 72 11.73 6.59 18.64
C ARG A 72 10.84 5.34 18.71
N TYR A 73 10.56 4.67 17.60
CA TYR A 73 9.94 3.33 17.70
C TYR A 73 11.00 2.30 18.10
N SER A 74 11.00 1.95 19.37
CA SER A 74 11.65 0.73 19.82
C SER A 74 10.80 -0.44 19.35
N CYS A 75 11.22 -1.09 18.27
CA CYS A 75 10.49 -2.25 17.72
C CYS A 75 10.46 -3.44 18.70
N PHE A 76 11.32 -3.42 19.71
CA PHE A 76 11.39 -4.41 20.76
C PHE A 76 11.39 -3.71 22.12
N GLY A 77 10.63 -4.24 23.08
CA GLY A 77 10.69 -3.77 24.48
C GLY A 77 11.91 -4.30 25.24
N ASP A 78 12.71 -5.15 24.59
CA ASP A 78 13.85 -5.85 25.18
C ASP A 78 15.17 -5.28 24.63
N GLU A 79 16.07 -4.93 25.54
CA GLU A 79 17.36 -4.33 25.22
C GLU A 79 18.28 -5.31 24.48
N GLU A 80 18.24 -6.60 24.82
CA GLU A 80 19.06 -7.64 24.18
C GLU A 80 18.72 -7.77 22.68
N LEU A 81 17.43 -7.78 22.38
CA LEU A 81 16.94 -7.90 21.01
C LEU A 81 17.25 -6.64 20.19
N GLN A 82 17.25 -5.48 20.83
CA GLN A 82 17.66 -4.21 20.23
C GLN A 82 19.16 -4.21 19.89
N GLN A 83 20.02 -4.70 20.80
CA GLN A 83 21.46 -4.85 20.55
C GLN A 83 21.74 -5.82 19.40
N LEU A 84 21.04 -6.96 19.33
CA LEU A 84 21.16 -7.91 18.22
C LEU A 84 20.75 -7.30 16.88
N LYS A 85 19.68 -6.50 16.86
CA LYS A 85 19.25 -5.75 15.68
C LYS A 85 20.33 -4.76 15.23
N ASP A 86 20.84 -3.96 16.14
CA ASP A 86 21.83 -2.92 15.83
C ASP A 86 23.15 -3.53 15.36
N LYS A 87 23.57 -4.64 15.95
CA LYS A 87 24.71 -5.44 15.48
C LYS A 87 24.50 -5.93 14.04
N ARG A 88 23.35 -6.54 13.75
CA ARG A 88 23.00 -7.01 12.40
C ARG A 88 22.99 -5.85 11.40
N ASP A 89 22.40 -4.71 11.75
CA ASP A 89 22.28 -3.54 10.87
C ASP A 89 23.63 -2.85 10.62
N ARG A 90 24.52 -2.84 11.62
CA ARG A 90 25.92 -2.41 11.45
C ARG A 90 26.67 -3.33 10.49
N LEU A 91 26.53 -4.66 10.64
CA LEU A 91 27.17 -5.64 9.76
C LEU A 91 26.66 -5.54 8.33
N ARG A 92 25.34 -5.35 8.15
CA ARG A 92 24.72 -5.12 6.84
C ARG A 92 25.34 -3.90 6.15
N ARG A 93 25.35 -2.75 6.83
CA ARG A 93 25.95 -1.52 6.29
C ARG A 93 27.41 -1.70 5.93
N LYS A 94 28.18 -2.38 6.78
CA LYS A 94 29.59 -2.68 6.50
C LYS A 94 29.74 -3.53 5.23
N ALA A 95 28.92 -4.57 5.07
CA ALA A 95 28.93 -5.43 3.89
C ALA A 95 28.55 -4.68 2.60
N GLU A 96 27.53 -3.81 2.66
CA GLU A 96 27.10 -2.96 1.55
C GLU A 96 28.19 -1.95 1.13
N ILE A 97 28.90 -1.36 2.09
CA ILE A 97 29.98 -0.39 1.82
C ILE A 97 31.24 -1.08 1.28
N THR A 98 31.63 -2.21 1.88
CA THR A 98 32.95 -2.81 1.61
C THR A 98 32.91 -3.82 0.46
N GLY A 99 31.76 -4.46 0.21
CA GLY A 99 31.60 -5.49 -0.83
C GLY A 99 32.38 -6.79 -0.60
N ARG A 100 33.15 -6.91 0.50
CA ARG A 100 33.96 -8.10 0.80
C ARG A 100 33.07 -9.29 1.16
N ILE A 101 33.43 -10.47 0.62
CA ILE A 101 32.75 -11.75 0.89
C ILE A 101 32.77 -12.08 2.40
N SER A 102 33.84 -11.74 3.11
CA SER A 102 33.95 -11.95 4.56
C SER A 102 32.90 -11.17 5.35
N ASP A 103 32.65 -9.91 4.98
CA ASP A 103 31.67 -9.05 5.65
C ASP A 103 30.23 -9.49 5.34
N VAL A 104 29.97 -9.90 4.09
CA VAL A 104 28.68 -10.51 3.70
C VAL A 104 28.43 -11.80 4.48
N THR A 105 29.45 -12.65 4.63
CA THR A 105 29.35 -13.90 5.39
C THR A 105 29.04 -13.62 6.87
N ASN A 106 29.70 -12.64 7.48
CA ASN A 106 29.43 -12.23 8.86
C ASN A 106 28.01 -11.70 9.04
N TRP A 107 27.52 -10.87 8.12
CA TRP A 107 26.13 -10.41 8.14
C TRP A 107 25.15 -11.59 8.01
N ARG A 108 25.39 -12.52 7.08
CA ARG A 108 24.56 -13.73 6.88
C ARG A 108 24.53 -14.64 8.11
N LYS A 109 25.62 -14.73 8.88
CA LYS A 109 25.65 -15.47 10.16
C LYS A 109 24.78 -14.83 11.24
N HIS A 110 24.75 -13.50 11.31
CA HIS A 110 24.00 -12.78 12.34
C HIS A 110 22.51 -12.60 12.03
N ALA A 111 22.10 -12.62 10.76
CA ALA A 111 20.70 -12.54 10.37
C ALA A 111 19.80 -13.65 10.97
N PRO A 112 20.16 -14.96 10.92
CA PRO A 112 19.35 -16.02 11.51
C PRO A 112 19.34 -15.98 13.03
N ILE A 113 20.46 -15.65 13.68
CA ILE A 113 20.53 -15.50 15.16
C ILE A 113 19.50 -14.47 15.64
N PHE A 114 19.44 -13.32 14.96
CA PHE A 114 18.44 -12.30 15.27
C PHE A 114 17.01 -12.81 15.02
N LYS A 115 16.75 -13.51 13.92
CA LYS A 115 15.44 -14.09 13.63
C LYS A 115 15.01 -15.11 14.69
N GLU A 116 15.93 -15.96 15.13
CA GLU A 116 15.72 -16.94 16.18
C GLU A 116 15.39 -16.27 17.51
N SER A 117 16.15 -15.24 17.92
CA SER A 117 15.86 -14.48 19.14
C SER A 117 14.46 -13.86 19.13
N ILE A 118 13.99 -13.31 17.99
CA ILE A 118 12.60 -12.82 17.86
C ILE A 118 11.60 -13.95 18.12
N ILE A 119 11.83 -15.14 17.57
CA ILE A 119 10.94 -16.29 17.74
C ILE A 119 10.90 -16.73 19.20
N LEU A 120 12.06 -16.80 19.85
CA LEU A 120 12.18 -17.16 21.26
C LEU A 120 11.48 -16.13 22.16
N SER A 121 11.72 -14.83 21.96
CA SER A 121 11.04 -13.78 22.74
C SER A 121 9.51 -13.82 22.55
N LYS A 122 9.02 -14.08 21.33
CA LYS A 122 7.58 -14.28 21.08
C LYS A 122 7.02 -15.49 21.80
N ARG A 123 7.73 -16.62 21.77
CA ARG A 123 7.34 -17.85 22.47
C ARG A 123 7.33 -17.67 23.98
N SER A 124 8.34 -16.99 24.53
CA SER A 124 8.43 -16.65 25.94
C SER A 124 7.28 -15.74 26.37
N CYS A 125 7.02 -14.66 25.62
CA CYS A 125 5.89 -13.77 25.86
C CYS A 125 4.55 -14.53 25.80
N PHE A 126 4.40 -15.45 24.86
CA PHE A 126 3.21 -16.29 24.74
C PHE A 126 3.06 -17.25 25.92
N GLY A 127 4.12 -17.95 26.32
CA GLY A 127 4.12 -18.83 27.49
C GLY A 127 3.75 -18.08 28.78
N ASN A 128 4.33 -16.89 28.98
CA ASN A 128 4.01 -15.99 30.09
C ASN A 128 2.56 -15.49 30.06
N PHE A 129 1.99 -15.29 28.87
CA PHE A 129 0.59 -14.94 28.72
C PHE A 129 -0.33 -16.10 29.13
N ILE A 130 -0.03 -17.32 28.68
CA ILE A 130 -0.81 -18.52 29.01
C ILE A 130 -0.72 -18.88 30.49
N SER A 131 0.45 -18.74 31.12
CA SER A 131 0.61 -19.05 32.54
C SER A 131 -0.13 -18.06 33.46
N LYS A 132 -0.33 -16.82 33.02
CA LYS A 132 -0.97 -15.76 33.81
C LYS A 132 -2.47 -15.62 33.56
N ILE A 133 -3.01 -16.14 32.46
CA ILE A 133 -4.40 -15.92 32.10
C ILE A 133 -5.34 -16.71 33.02
N ASN A 134 -6.31 -16.03 33.62
CA ASN A 134 -7.36 -16.70 34.38
C ASN A 134 -8.64 -16.75 33.53
N PHE A 135 -9.05 -17.95 33.11
CA PHE A 135 -10.21 -18.12 32.22
C PHE A 135 -11.53 -17.62 32.79
N GLN A 136 -11.69 -17.64 34.12
CA GLN A 136 -12.92 -17.16 34.78
C GLN A 136 -12.97 -15.63 34.79
N ARG A 137 -11.85 -14.99 35.16
CA ARG A 137 -11.77 -13.53 35.28
C ARG A 137 -11.62 -12.82 33.93
N ASP A 138 -10.83 -13.40 33.02
CA ASP A 138 -10.46 -12.83 31.73
C ASP A 138 -11.21 -13.47 30.54
N SER A 139 -12.40 -14.01 30.79
CA SER A 139 -13.19 -14.79 29.82
C SER A 139 -13.32 -14.11 28.44
N LEU A 140 -13.59 -12.80 28.39
CA LEU A 140 -13.70 -12.04 27.14
C LEU A 140 -12.36 -11.93 26.39
N LYS A 141 -11.25 -11.74 27.12
CA LYS A 141 -9.91 -11.64 26.52
C LYS A 141 -9.49 -12.99 25.94
N THR A 142 -9.73 -14.06 26.69
CA THR A 142 -9.50 -15.44 26.23
C THR A 142 -10.35 -15.78 25.02
N TYR A 143 -11.64 -15.42 25.05
CA TYR A 143 -12.53 -15.64 23.91
C TYR A 143 -12.01 -14.96 22.65
N LYS A 144 -11.68 -13.67 22.72
CA LYS A 144 -11.09 -12.93 21.58
C LYS A 144 -9.81 -13.59 21.08
N PHE A 145 -8.93 -13.99 21.99
CA PHE A 145 -7.69 -14.68 21.65
C PHE A 145 -7.96 -16.01 20.91
N LEU A 146 -8.89 -16.83 21.41
CA LEU A 146 -9.28 -18.10 20.77
C LEU A 146 -9.96 -17.89 19.42
N SER A 147 -10.80 -16.86 19.27
CA SER A 147 -11.40 -16.48 17.99
C SER A 147 -10.33 -16.09 16.97
N CYS A 148 -9.31 -15.33 17.39
CA CYS A 148 -8.16 -15.01 16.55
C CYS A 148 -7.38 -16.28 16.13
N LEU A 149 -7.15 -17.22 17.06
CA LEU A 149 -6.46 -18.48 16.73
C LEU A 149 -7.23 -19.36 15.73
N LYS A 150 -8.57 -19.38 15.82
CA LYS A 150 -9.42 -20.13 14.90
C LYS A 150 -9.55 -19.46 13.53
N ASN A 151 -8.89 -18.31 13.29
CA ASN A 151 -9.15 -17.42 12.16
C ASN A 151 -10.63 -17.07 11.99
N GLN A 152 -11.40 -17.18 13.07
CA GLN A 152 -12.75 -16.67 13.17
C GLN A 152 -12.59 -15.20 13.55
N THR A 153 -11.98 -14.42 12.66
CA THR A 153 -12.04 -12.98 12.81
C THR A 153 -13.51 -12.62 12.90
N PRO A 154 -13.97 -11.90 13.93
CA PRO A 154 -15.32 -11.37 13.90
C PRO A 154 -15.42 -10.65 12.57
N GLN A 155 -16.33 -11.07 11.70
CA GLN A 155 -16.50 -10.41 10.42
C GLN A 155 -16.70 -8.95 10.79
N THR A 156 -15.75 -8.08 10.41
CA THR A 156 -15.86 -6.66 10.68
C THR A 156 -17.23 -6.28 10.16
N ALA A 157 -18.10 -5.78 11.05
CA ALA A 157 -19.46 -5.46 10.70
C ALA A 157 -19.39 -4.65 9.40
N LYS A 158 -19.90 -5.23 8.31
CA LYS A 158 -19.70 -4.67 6.98
C LYS A 158 -20.15 -3.22 7.04
N ARG A 159 -19.23 -2.29 6.82
CA ARG A 159 -19.54 -0.88 6.95
C ARG A 159 -20.59 -0.56 5.90
N LEU A 160 -21.78 -0.23 6.37
CA LEU A 160 -22.89 0.07 5.49
C LEU A 160 -22.56 1.36 4.73
N PHE A 161 -22.60 1.31 3.40
CA PHE A 161 -22.37 2.48 2.56
C PHE A 161 -23.69 3.20 2.31
N SER A 162 -23.76 4.49 2.60
CA SER A 162 -24.92 5.32 2.24
C SER A 162 -24.59 6.16 1.01
N ILE A 163 -25.24 5.89 -0.13
CA ILE A 163 -25.18 6.75 -1.32
C ILE A 163 -26.59 7.29 -1.56
N ASN A 164 -26.75 8.61 -1.64
CA ASN A 164 -28.03 9.28 -1.86
C ASN A 164 -29.13 8.82 -0.87
N ARG A 165 -28.80 8.77 0.42
CA ARG A 165 -29.68 8.28 1.51
C ARG A 165 -30.13 6.81 1.40
N LYS A 166 -29.62 6.04 0.42
CA LYS A 166 -29.87 4.59 0.32
C LYS A 166 -28.70 3.83 0.94
N ILE A 167 -29.03 2.94 1.88
CA ILE A 167 -28.05 2.05 2.52
C ILE A 167 -27.79 0.85 1.60
N ILE A 168 -26.54 0.65 1.24
CA ILE A 168 -26.07 -0.45 0.41
C ILE A 168 -25.33 -1.44 1.32
N SER A 169 -25.93 -2.62 1.50
CA SER A 169 -25.40 -3.68 2.38
C SER A 169 -24.68 -4.81 1.62
N SER A 170 -24.85 -4.89 0.30
CA SER A 170 -24.31 -5.99 -0.52
C SER A 170 -23.09 -5.54 -1.33
N ASP A 171 -22.00 -6.30 -1.25
CA ASP A 171 -20.73 -6.01 -1.94
C ASP A 171 -20.90 -5.93 -3.46
N ALA A 172 -21.78 -6.77 -4.03
CA ALA A 172 -22.12 -6.73 -5.45
C ALA A 172 -22.77 -5.39 -5.85
N LYS A 173 -23.63 -4.84 -4.97
CA LYS A 173 -24.22 -3.52 -5.18
C LYS A 173 -23.17 -2.42 -5.04
N VAL A 174 -22.28 -2.48 -4.04
CA VAL A 174 -21.18 -1.52 -3.88
C VAL A 174 -20.30 -1.50 -5.13
N ALA A 175 -19.89 -2.66 -5.64
CA ALA A 175 -19.12 -2.78 -6.87
C ALA A 175 -19.88 -2.20 -8.08
N GLY A 176 -21.18 -2.48 -8.21
CA GLY A 176 -22.03 -1.91 -9.26
C GLY A 176 -22.12 -0.38 -9.21
N TYR A 177 -22.28 0.21 -8.01
CA TYR A 177 -22.27 1.66 -7.83
C TYR A 177 -20.90 2.26 -8.15
N PHE A 178 -19.81 1.60 -7.76
CA PHE A 178 -18.45 2.02 -8.10
C PHE A 178 -18.24 2.02 -9.61
N LEU A 179 -18.59 0.92 -10.29
CA LEU A 179 -18.58 0.83 -11.76
C LEU A 179 -19.41 1.96 -12.37
N LYS A 180 -20.63 2.20 -11.89
CA LYS A 180 -21.50 3.27 -12.40
C LYS A 180 -20.87 4.66 -12.21
N TYR A 181 -20.21 4.92 -11.09
CA TYR A 181 -19.56 6.20 -10.83
C TYR A 181 -18.38 6.45 -11.77
N PHE A 182 -17.52 5.43 -11.96
CA PHE A 182 -16.33 5.53 -12.81
C PHE A 182 -16.63 5.48 -14.31
N TYR A 183 -17.62 4.68 -14.74
CA TYR A 183 -17.99 4.55 -16.15
C TYR A 183 -19.11 5.51 -16.58
N GLY A 184 -19.93 5.98 -15.65
CA GLY A 184 -21.01 6.94 -15.96
C GLY A 184 -20.50 8.34 -16.27
N SER A 185 -19.31 8.70 -15.78
CA SER A 185 -18.66 9.99 -16.02
C SER A 185 -17.80 10.02 -17.29
N LYS A 186 -17.42 8.86 -17.85
CA LYS A 186 -16.63 8.77 -19.07
C LYS A 186 -17.47 8.26 -20.22
N SER A 187 -17.75 9.12 -21.21
CA SER A 187 -18.36 8.65 -22.47
C SER A 187 -17.47 7.55 -23.05
N LYS A 188 -18.05 6.40 -23.40
CA LYS A 188 -17.30 5.33 -24.06
C LYS A 188 -16.64 5.91 -25.32
N GLY A 189 -15.32 5.80 -25.43
CA GLY A 189 -14.60 6.19 -26.64
C GLY A 189 -15.16 5.48 -27.89
N ALA A 190 -14.96 6.06 -29.07
CA ALA A 190 -15.52 5.54 -30.33
C ALA A 190 -15.19 4.05 -30.54
N TYR A 191 -13.95 3.65 -30.24
CA TYR A 191 -13.51 2.25 -30.33
C TYR A 191 -14.27 1.32 -29.36
N ALA A 192 -14.38 1.70 -28.09
CA ALA A 192 -15.12 0.91 -27.09
C ALA A 192 -16.61 0.75 -27.44
N ARG A 193 -17.22 1.78 -28.07
CA ARG A 193 -18.59 1.70 -28.62
C ARG A 193 -18.66 0.72 -29.78
N LYS A 194 -17.71 0.76 -30.72
CA LYS A 194 -17.64 -0.19 -31.85
C LYS A 194 -17.48 -1.63 -31.34
N MET A 195 -16.57 -1.87 -30.41
CA MET A 195 -16.36 -3.20 -29.80
C MET A 195 -17.55 -3.70 -28.98
N SER A 196 -18.21 -2.83 -28.22
CA SER A 196 -19.46 -3.22 -27.52
C SER A 196 -20.55 -3.69 -28.50
N ARG A 197 -20.66 -3.06 -29.68
CA ARG A 197 -21.63 -3.48 -30.73
C ARG A 197 -21.25 -4.82 -31.35
N VAL A 198 -19.96 -5.05 -31.60
CA VAL A 198 -19.46 -6.33 -32.15
C VAL A 198 -19.72 -7.47 -31.17
N LEU A 199 -19.35 -7.31 -29.90
CA LEU A 199 -19.59 -8.30 -28.86
C LEU A 199 -21.08 -8.60 -28.69
N LYS A 200 -21.94 -7.57 -28.75
CA LYS A 200 -23.39 -7.75 -28.69
C LYS A 200 -23.91 -8.60 -29.85
N ARG A 201 -23.47 -8.33 -31.08
CA ARG A 201 -23.84 -9.12 -32.27
C ARG A 201 -23.34 -10.56 -32.18
N GLN A 202 -22.12 -10.78 -31.70
CA GLN A 202 -21.58 -12.12 -31.48
C GLN A 202 -22.41 -12.92 -30.47
N HIS A 203 -22.84 -12.26 -29.38
CA HIS A 203 -23.67 -12.89 -28.36
C HIS A 203 -25.07 -13.25 -28.88
N GLU A 204 -25.68 -12.37 -29.69
CA GLU A 204 -26.96 -12.63 -30.37
C GLU A 204 -26.86 -13.81 -31.35
N LEU A 205 -25.76 -13.91 -32.10
CA LEU A 205 -25.50 -15.04 -33.02
C LEU A 205 -25.29 -16.37 -32.29
N LEU A 206 -24.71 -16.35 -31.09
CA LEU A 206 -24.49 -17.54 -30.28
C LEU A 206 -25.76 -18.03 -29.55
N GLY A 207 -26.91 -17.34 -29.70
CA GLY A 207 -28.18 -17.74 -29.07
C GLY A 207 -28.15 -17.73 -27.54
N THR A 208 -27.08 -17.19 -26.94
CA THR A 208 -26.99 -17.02 -25.50
C THR A 208 -27.76 -15.75 -25.18
N ASP A 209 -28.91 -15.87 -24.53
CA ASP A 209 -29.65 -14.68 -24.12
C ASP A 209 -29.00 -14.15 -22.83
N PRO A 210 -28.44 -12.91 -22.77
CA PRO A 210 -27.76 -12.44 -21.57
C PRO A 210 -28.69 -12.33 -20.34
N LYS A 211 -30.00 -12.50 -20.53
CA LYS A 211 -31.01 -12.54 -19.46
C LYS A 211 -31.17 -13.92 -18.82
N THR A 212 -30.85 -15.03 -19.49
CA THR A 212 -30.98 -16.38 -18.91
C THR A 212 -29.89 -16.68 -17.87
N PHE A 213 -28.72 -16.05 -17.97
CA PHE A 213 -27.62 -16.23 -17.01
C PHE A 213 -27.83 -15.56 -15.64
N ARG A 214 -28.90 -14.77 -15.46
CA ARG A 214 -29.19 -14.05 -14.21
C ARG A 214 -30.20 -14.75 -13.29
N ARG A 215 -30.67 -15.94 -13.68
CA ARG A 215 -31.66 -16.76 -12.94
C ARG A 215 -31.12 -18.12 -12.46
N MET A 216 -29.84 -18.38 -12.61
CA MET A 216 -29.11 -19.43 -11.87
C MET A 216 -28.30 -18.77 -10.75
#